data_AF-A0A4Y2PY03-F1
#
_entry.id   AF-A0A4Y2PY03-F1
#
_cell.length_a   1.000
_cell.length_b   1.000
_cell.length_c   1.000
_cell.angle_alpha   90.00
_cell.angle_beta   90.00
_cell.angle_gamma   90.00
#
_symmetry.space_group_name_H-M   'P 1'
#
loop_
_entity.id
_entity.type
_entity.pdbx_description
1 polymer ?
#
loop_
_entity_poly.entity_id
_entity_poly.type
_entity_poly.pdbx_seq_one_letter_code
_entity_poly.pdbx_strand_id
1 'polypeptide(L)'
;MQPNVIALQETHLNPCDKLKIPNYTPYRTDRTTHRGGGTALLVKNSIDHHPTPIASTSFENTTVILDLPNNNNISITSIYRPPHGRINTQELDRLFSQSSKAIVVGDYNAKHAAWSVGRSNTNGSIIHDHIANNNLVLLAPLEPTHFPFHHPSSSTLDFGILKNISSGDATSINDLSSNHNPVAFEINVNASLASPAKKVNITNWTIFCEIIYNRIPGNPKMNNIADVDDCIRQFTCNITTAVNLATKSRVIAGPFRQLPSFIVDKIKLKNRFRKLYQQTFYPPYKRKAYKLQREIHEDIVNFDNNRWLETIQGINPEDNSLYEMNRKLSKKFIPTPPILDTDGMKYTPLGKANAFRHSLENSFQVNPEPYCNSHIKKVNRSISNYFHNLHNTSQPELVSPQEVISLIKKLNPRKATGPDGVSNKALRMLTLNAVTHLTKIFNKCLALHHF
;
A
#
# COMPACT_ATOMS: atom_id res chain seq x y z
N MET A 1 6.13 -7.88 -15.26
CA MET A 1 6.65 -7.32 -13.99
C MET A 1 5.58 -6.43 -13.35
N GLN A 2 5.49 -6.39 -12.02
CA GLN A 2 4.64 -5.41 -11.30
C GLN A 2 5.54 -4.47 -10.50
N PRO A 3 5.90 -3.29 -11.04
CA PRO A 3 6.87 -2.42 -10.39
C PRO A 3 6.35 -1.86 -9.06
N ASN A 4 7.24 -1.64 -8.09
CA ASN A 4 6.89 -0.92 -6.87
C ASN A 4 6.81 0.59 -7.12
N VAL A 5 7.66 1.08 -8.02
CA VAL A 5 7.75 2.49 -8.43
C VAL A 5 7.97 2.54 -9.93
N ILE A 6 7.31 3.47 -10.62
CA ILE A 6 7.50 3.77 -12.04
C ILE A 6 8.04 5.18 -12.15
N ALA A 7 9.22 5.34 -12.74
CA ALA A 7 9.79 6.64 -13.08
C ALA A 7 9.49 6.96 -14.55
N LEU A 8 8.91 8.14 -14.80
CA LEU A 8 8.62 8.66 -16.13
C LEU A 8 9.41 9.96 -16.36
N GLN A 9 9.91 10.11 -17.58
CA GLN A 9 10.58 11.28 -18.11
C GLN A 9 9.84 11.75 -19.35
N GLU A 10 9.97 13.03 -19.69
CA GLU A 10 9.30 13.66 -20.85
C GLU A 10 7.78 13.39 -20.85
N THR A 11 7.12 13.64 -19.72
CA THR A 11 5.68 13.37 -19.58
C THR A 11 4.84 14.22 -20.53
N HIS A 12 5.33 15.41 -20.91
CA HIS A 12 4.64 16.38 -21.77
C HIS A 12 3.25 16.78 -21.26
N LEU A 13 3.02 16.61 -19.96
CA LEU A 13 1.77 16.94 -19.30
C LEU A 13 1.78 18.41 -18.87
N ASN A 14 0.64 19.06 -19.03
CA ASN A 14 0.35 20.36 -18.44
C ASN A 14 -0.27 20.16 -17.05
N PRO A 15 -0.28 21.19 -16.20
CA PRO A 15 -0.90 21.12 -14.87
C PRO A 15 -2.36 20.65 -14.86
N CYS A 16 -3.11 20.92 -15.93
CA CYS A 16 -4.51 20.51 -16.07
C CYS A 16 -4.69 19.05 -16.54
N ASP A 17 -3.65 18.43 -17.11
CA ASP A 17 -3.73 17.07 -17.63
C ASP A 17 -3.79 16.05 -16.48
N LYS A 18 -4.50 14.94 -16.71
CA LYS A 18 -4.66 13.87 -15.70
C LYS A 18 -3.69 12.73 -15.95
N LEU A 19 -2.88 12.38 -14.96
CA LEU A 19 -2.11 11.14 -14.92
C LEU A 19 -2.72 10.21 -13.86
N LYS A 20 -3.23 9.04 -14.27
CA LYS A 20 -3.81 8.07 -13.34
C LYS A 20 -3.49 6.64 -13.78
N ILE A 21 -2.78 5.90 -12.93
CA ILE A 21 -2.57 4.47 -13.08
C ILE A 21 -3.18 3.75 -11.88
N PRO A 22 -4.06 2.75 -12.08
CA PRO A 22 -4.66 2.01 -10.96
C PRO A 22 -3.61 1.42 -10.02
N ASN A 23 -3.84 1.55 -8.72
CA ASN A 23 -2.96 1.10 -7.63
C ASN A 23 -1.66 1.90 -7.44
N TYR A 24 -1.49 3.04 -8.10
CA TYR A 24 -0.36 3.94 -7.88
C TYR A 24 -0.82 5.37 -7.57
N THR A 25 -0.03 6.04 -6.73
CA THR A 25 -0.12 7.48 -6.47
C THR A 25 0.90 8.19 -7.35
N PRO A 26 0.45 9.07 -8.27
CA PRO A 26 1.35 9.84 -9.11
C PRO A 26 1.85 11.09 -8.38
N TYR A 27 3.15 11.34 -8.50
CA TYR A 27 3.85 12.59 -8.19
C TYR A 27 4.46 13.08 -9.48
N ARG A 28 4.46 14.39 -9.73
CA ARG A 28 5.02 14.94 -10.96
C ARG A 28 5.52 16.36 -10.78
N THR A 29 6.47 16.71 -11.61
CA THR A 29 6.95 18.06 -11.84
C THR A 29 6.70 18.38 -13.31
N ASP A 30 5.73 19.25 -13.57
CA ASP A 30 5.33 19.64 -14.93
C ASP A 30 6.14 20.85 -15.40
N ARG A 31 6.65 20.82 -16.63
CA ARG A 31 7.31 21.99 -17.23
C ARG A 31 6.27 23.04 -17.62
N THR A 32 6.38 24.25 -17.08
CA THR A 32 5.39 25.33 -17.31
C THR A 32 5.81 26.35 -18.37
N THR A 33 7.07 26.37 -18.79
CA THR A 33 7.62 27.42 -19.66
C THR A 33 7.34 27.20 -21.14
N HIS A 34 7.37 25.95 -21.61
CA HIS A 34 7.15 25.57 -23.00
C HIS A 34 6.86 24.07 -23.08
N ARG A 35 6.36 23.62 -24.25
CA ARG A 35 6.03 22.21 -24.48
C ARG A 35 7.30 21.35 -24.51
N GLY A 36 7.29 20.23 -23.78
CA GLY A 36 8.41 19.30 -23.68
C GLY A 36 8.82 19.07 -22.23
N GLY A 37 9.56 17.99 -21.94
CA GLY A 37 10.01 17.68 -20.58
C GLY A 37 8.89 17.23 -19.64
N GLY A 38 9.06 17.49 -18.35
CA GLY A 38 8.25 16.97 -17.27
C GLY A 38 8.78 15.63 -16.75
N THR A 39 8.68 15.41 -15.44
CA THR A 39 9.02 14.14 -14.79
C THR A 39 7.86 13.66 -13.93
N ALA A 40 7.76 12.35 -13.72
CA ALA A 40 6.81 11.79 -12.76
C ALA A 40 7.37 10.54 -12.06
N LEU A 41 6.89 10.30 -10.85
CA LEU A 41 7.02 9.06 -10.12
C LEU A 41 5.62 8.53 -9.79
N LEU A 42 5.35 7.28 -10.14
CA LEU A 42 4.15 6.59 -9.68
C LEU A 42 4.56 5.55 -8.63
N VAL A 43 4.15 5.76 -7.39
CA VAL A 43 4.48 4.85 -6.28
C VAL A 43 3.27 3.99 -5.95
N LYS A 44 3.48 2.68 -5.79
CA LYS A 44 2.41 1.73 -5.49
C LYS A 44 1.71 2.12 -4.17
N ASN A 45 0.38 2.17 -4.16
CA ASN A 45 -0.44 2.64 -3.04
C ASN A 45 -0.25 1.86 -1.73
N SER A 46 0.36 0.67 -1.81
CA SER A 46 0.61 -0.19 -0.65
C SER A 46 1.91 0.14 0.08
N ILE A 47 2.70 1.10 -0.41
CA ILE A 47 3.94 1.57 0.19
C ILE A 47 3.63 2.92 0.82
N ASP A 48 4.08 3.17 2.05
CA ASP A 48 3.97 4.50 2.66
C ASP A 48 5.05 5.42 2.05
N HIS A 49 4.64 6.62 1.65
CA HIS A 49 5.52 7.54 0.93
C HIS A 49 4.99 8.97 0.93
N HIS A 50 5.87 9.93 0.72
CA HIS A 50 5.53 11.36 0.62
C HIS A 50 6.47 12.12 -0.34
N PRO A 51 6.00 13.21 -0.98
CA PRO A 51 6.85 13.98 -1.89
C PRO A 51 7.92 14.75 -1.14
N THR A 52 9.03 15.04 -1.82
CA THR A 52 10.09 15.94 -1.32
C THR A 52 10.62 16.74 -2.51
N PRO A 53 10.02 17.90 -2.85
CA PRO A 53 10.42 18.68 -4.01
C PRO A 53 11.87 19.16 -3.91
N ILE A 54 12.65 18.99 -4.98
CA ILE A 54 14.03 19.48 -5.07
C ILE A 54 14.12 20.46 -6.24
N ALA A 55 14.45 21.71 -5.95
CA ALA A 55 14.69 22.71 -6.98
C ALA A 55 16.03 22.44 -7.68
N SER A 56 15.99 22.43 -9.03
CA SER A 56 17.16 22.30 -9.89
C SER A 56 16.97 23.14 -11.14
N THR A 57 18.08 23.71 -11.61
CA THR A 57 18.18 24.40 -12.90
C THR A 57 18.93 23.56 -13.94
N SER A 58 19.67 22.54 -13.51
CA SER A 58 20.45 21.63 -14.35
C SER A 58 19.61 20.55 -15.02
N PHE A 59 18.54 20.11 -14.35
CA PHE A 59 17.71 19.00 -14.78
C PHE A 59 16.32 19.11 -14.15
N GLU A 60 15.37 18.41 -14.73
CA GLU A 60 14.06 18.21 -14.13
C GLU A 60 14.06 16.97 -13.25
N ASN A 61 13.34 17.04 -12.15
CA ASN A 61 13.25 15.93 -11.23
C ASN A 61 11.88 15.87 -10.53
N THR A 62 11.50 14.66 -10.15
CA THR A 62 10.41 14.39 -9.21
C THR A 62 10.97 13.46 -8.15
N THR A 63 10.90 13.86 -6.88
CA THR A 63 11.44 13.08 -5.76
C THR A 63 10.36 12.74 -4.74
N VAL A 64 10.38 11.48 -4.32
CA VAL A 64 9.47 10.90 -3.31
C VAL A 64 10.32 10.15 -2.29
N ILE A 65 10.02 10.32 -1.00
CA ILE A 65 10.58 9.50 0.08
C ILE A 65 9.64 8.32 0.31
N LEU A 66 10.20 7.11 0.31
CA LEU A 66 9.54 5.91 0.80
C LEU A 66 9.80 5.77 2.30
N ASP A 67 8.73 5.68 3.08
CA ASP A 67 8.78 5.46 4.52
C ASP A 67 8.77 3.95 4.79
N LEU A 68 9.92 3.37 5.14
CA LEU A 68 10.01 1.95 5.50
C LEU A 68 9.89 1.77 7.02
N PRO A 69 9.60 0.54 7.50
CA PRO A 69 9.58 0.25 8.93
C PRO A 69 10.89 0.66 9.62
N ASN A 70 10.80 0.99 10.91
CA ASN A 70 11.93 1.41 11.77
C ASN A 70 12.63 2.71 11.34
N ASN A 71 11.89 3.69 10.82
CA ASN A 71 12.42 4.99 10.37
C ASN A 71 13.53 4.88 9.30
N ASN A 72 13.48 3.85 8.47
CA ASN A 72 14.42 3.65 7.38
C ASN A 72 13.82 4.26 6.12
N ASN A 73 14.32 5.42 5.69
CA ASN A 73 13.75 6.13 4.55
C ASN A 73 14.61 5.92 3.29
N ILE A 74 13.98 5.82 2.13
CA ILE A 74 14.69 5.79 0.85
C ILE A 74 14.13 6.91 -0.03
N SER A 75 14.98 7.84 -0.47
CA SER A 75 14.55 8.82 -1.48
C SER A 75 14.66 8.19 -2.86
N ILE A 76 13.59 8.31 -3.65
CA ILE A 76 13.56 7.90 -5.05
C ILE A 76 13.31 9.13 -5.89
N THR A 77 14.14 9.32 -6.92
CA THR A 77 14.06 10.45 -7.84
C THR A 77 13.95 9.96 -9.28
N SER A 78 12.93 10.42 -10.00
CA SER A 78 12.93 10.40 -11.47
C SER A 78 13.65 11.64 -11.96
N ILE A 79 14.70 11.47 -12.76
CA ILE A 79 15.48 12.58 -13.35
C ILE A 79 15.29 12.62 -14.87
N TYR A 80 15.16 13.82 -15.41
CA TYR A 80 15.26 14.09 -16.84
C TYR A 80 16.19 15.29 -17.05
N ARG A 81 17.32 15.07 -17.71
CA ARG A 81 18.23 16.16 -18.07
C ARG A 81 18.04 16.48 -19.57
N PRO A 82 17.59 17.70 -19.93
CA PRO A 82 17.47 18.09 -21.35
C PRO A 82 18.80 17.96 -22.09
N PRO A 83 18.85 17.75 -23.41
CA PRO A 83 20.10 17.48 -24.15
C PRO A 83 21.14 18.60 -24.10
N HIS A 84 20.75 19.85 -23.83
CA HIS A 84 21.63 21.03 -23.75
C HIS A 84 21.78 21.56 -22.31
N GLY A 85 22.90 22.23 -22.03
CA GLY A 85 23.26 22.71 -20.68
C GLY A 85 24.30 21.86 -19.96
N ARG A 86 24.79 22.34 -18.81
CA ARG A 86 25.80 21.63 -18.00
C ARG A 86 25.22 21.30 -16.63
N ILE A 87 25.50 20.10 -16.12
CA ILE A 87 25.05 19.72 -14.79
C ILE A 87 25.90 20.41 -13.72
N ASN A 88 25.23 21.02 -12.74
CA ASN A 88 25.85 21.47 -11.50
C ASN A 88 25.92 20.31 -10.50
N THR A 89 27.14 19.97 -10.05
CA THR A 89 27.37 18.88 -9.09
C THR A 89 26.71 19.13 -7.74
N GLN A 90 26.59 20.39 -7.29
CA GLN A 90 25.89 20.72 -6.05
C GLN A 90 24.39 20.38 -6.12
N GLU A 91 23.79 20.46 -7.32
CA GLU A 91 22.40 20.04 -7.50
C GLU A 91 22.26 18.51 -7.50
N LEU A 92 23.27 17.78 -7.99
CA LEU A 92 23.32 16.32 -7.83
C LEU A 92 23.45 15.92 -6.35
N ASP A 93 24.32 16.58 -5.59
CA ASP A 93 24.49 16.32 -4.15
C ASP A 93 23.16 16.40 -3.38
N ARG A 94 22.31 17.38 -3.74
CA ARG A 94 20.97 17.54 -3.14
C ARG A 94 20.05 16.34 -3.38
N LEU A 95 20.17 15.64 -4.52
CA LEU A 95 19.38 14.43 -4.78
C LEU A 95 19.73 13.30 -3.83
N PHE A 96 20.99 13.24 -3.39
CA PHE A 96 21.51 12.20 -2.51
C PHE A 96 21.55 12.62 -1.03
N SER A 97 21.20 13.86 -0.68
CA SER A 97 21.19 14.36 0.70
C SER A 97 19.84 14.22 1.42
N GLN A 98 18.76 13.87 0.71
CA GLN A 98 17.41 13.83 1.29
C GLN A 98 17.19 12.68 2.28
N SER A 99 17.94 11.58 2.11
CA SER A 99 17.90 10.44 3.00
C SER A 99 19.27 9.75 3.06
N SER A 100 19.46 8.88 4.06
CA SER A 100 20.64 8.03 4.17
C SER A 100 20.77 7.07 2.97
N LYS A 101 19.65 6.67 2.35
CA LYS A 101 19.60 5.86 1.13
C LYS A 101 18.87 6.61 0.02
N ALA A 102 19.41 6.55 -1.19
CA ALA A 102 18.82 7.24 -2.33
C ALA A 102 18.96 6.41 -3.62
N ILE A 103 17.96 6.54 -4.48
CA ILE A 103 17.87 5.92 -5.81
C ILE A 103 17.48 7.02 -6.80
N VAL A 104 18.36 7.35 -7.75
CA VAL A 104 18.10 8.35 -8.79
C VAL A 104 18.15 7.66 -10.14
N VAL A 105 17.01 7.61 -10.84
CA VAL A 105 16.85 6.88 -12.11
C VAL A 105 16.23 7.79 -13.17
N GLY A 106 16.62 7.61 -14.42
CA GLY A 106 15.98 8.29 -15.55
C GLY A 106 16.95 8.58 -16.67
N ASP A 107 16.58 9.55 -17.51
CA ASP A 107 17.34 9.96 -18.69
C ASP A 107 18.29 11.10 -18.33
N TYR A 108 19.58 10.78 -18.28
CA TYR A 108 20.64 11.75 -17.98
C TYR A 108 21.14 12.51 -19.22
N ASN A 109 20.76 12.09 -20.44
CA ASN A 109 21.33 12.59 -21.69
C ASN A 109 22.87 12.73 -21.66
N ALA A 110 23.53 11.77 -21.01
CA ALA A 110 24.96 11.79 -20.72
C ALA A 110 25.62 10.47 -21.15
N LYS A 111 26.78 10.57 -21.81
CA LYS A 111 27.51 9.43 -22.34
C LYS A 111 28.86 9.33 -21.65
N HIS A 112 29.19 8.15 -21.17
CA HIS A 112 30.53 7.82 -20.67
C HIS A 112 30.85 6.36 -20.98
N ALA A 113 32.13 6.06 -21.19
CA ALA A 113 32.61 4.70 -21.48
C ALA A 113 32.25 3.68 -20.38
N ALA A 114 31.92 4.14 -19.17
CA ALA A 114 31.51 3.29 -18.05
C ALA A 114 30.10 2.68 -18.19
N TRP A 115 29.22 3.26 -19.03
CA TRP A 115 27.84 2.75 -19.22
C TRP A 115 27.34 2.76 -20.66
N SER A 116 27.97 3.52 -21.56
CA SER A 116 27.58 3.61 -22.96
C SER A 116 28.78 3.39 -23.86
N VAL A 117 28.56 2.69 -24.97
CA VAL A 117 29.55 2.59 -26.05
C VAL A 117 29.72 3.96 -26.73
N GLY A 118 30.95 4.30 -27.09
CA GLY A 118 31.31 5.51 -27.84
C GLY A 118 32.01 6.58 -27.00
N ARG A 119 32.07 7.80 -27.53
CA ARG A 119 32.80 8.92 -26.91
C ARG A 119 32.03 9.48 -25.71
N SER A 120 32.73 9.64 -24.59
CA SER A 120 32.22 10.37 -23.43
C SER A 120 31.90 11.83 -23.77
N ASN A 121 30.83 12.37 -23.20
CA ASN A 121 30.53 13.81 -23.26
C ASN A 121 30.78 14.49 -21.91
N THR A 122 30.80 15.83 -21.89
CA THR A 122 31.12 16.61 -20.68
C THR A 122 30.27 16.23 -19.47
N ASN A 123 28.96 16.08 -19.66
CA ASN A 123 28.05 15.69 -18.56
C ASN A 123 28.29 14.24 -18.11
N GLY A 124 28.68 13.34 -19.02
CA GLY A 124 29.06 11.98 -18.66
C GLY A 124 30.30 11.93 -17.78
N SER A 125 31.33 12.74 -18.08
CA SER A 125 32.49 12.88 -17.19
C SER A 125 32.10 13.48 -15.83
N ILE A 126 31.28 14.53 -15.80
CA ILE A 126 30.80 15.14 -14.54
C ILE A 126 30.07 14.11 -13.66
N ILE A 127 29.15 13.33 -14.24
CA ILE A 127 28.38 12.32 -13.51
C ILE A 127 29.31 11.20 -13.03
N HIS A 128 30.22 10.73 -13.89
CA HIS A 128 31.18 9.70 -13.52
C HIS A 128 32.05 10.12 -12.33
N ASP A 129 32.61 11.33 -12.38
CA ASP A 129 33.44 11.86 -11.30
C ASP A 129 32.62 12.07 -10.02
N HIS A 130 31.37 12.53 -10.14
CA HIS A 130 30.48 12.66 -8.99
C HIS A 130 30.21 11.31 -8.31
N ILE A 131 29.92 10.26 -9.10
CA ILE A 131 29.72 8.89 -8.61
C ILE A 131 30.96 8.41 -7.83
N ALA A 132 32.14 8.56 -8.43
CA ALA A 132 33.41 8.13 -7.83
C ALA A 132 33.72 8.90 -6.54
N ASN A 133 33.58 10.22 -6.56
CA ASN A 133 33.93 11.08 -5.42
C ASN A 133 32.98 10.93 -4.23
N ASN A 134 31.78 10.40 -4.44
CA ASN A 134 30.74 10.29 -3.40
C ASN A 134 30.41 8.85 -3.01
N ASN A 135 31.22 7.87 -3.44
CA ASN A 135 31.02 6.45 -3.18
C ASN A 135 29.61 5.97 -3.57
N LEU A 136 29.13 6.42 -4.74
CA LEU A 136 27.83 6.02 -5.28
C LEU A 136 27.97 4.77 -6.16
N VAL A 137 26.86 4.06 -6.35
CA VAL A 137 26.82 2.86 -7.18
C VAL A 137 26.09 3.16 -8.49
N LEU A 138 26.75 2.91 -9.62
CA LEU A 138 26.14 2.99 -10.95
C LEU A 138 25.37 1.71 -11.26
N LEU A 139 24.14 1.86 -11.75
CA LEU A 139 23.31 0.77 -12.20
C LEU A 139 22.83 1.04 -13.63
N ALA A 140 23.59 0.57 -14.62
CA ALA A 140 23.30 0.78 -16.04
C ALA A 140 23.04 -0.54 -16.76
N PRO A 141 22.07 -0.59 -17.70
CA PRO A 141 21.87 -1.78 -18.52
C PRO A 141 23.01 -1.96 -19.51
N LEU A 142 23.37 -3.22 -19.78
CA LEU A 142 24.39 -3.56 -20.78
C LEU A 142 23.95 -3.25 -22.21
N GLU A 143 22.64 -3.37 -22.46
CA GLU A 143 22.03 -3.10 -23.76
C GLU A 143 21.64 -1.63 -23.88
N PRO A 144 21.78 -1.02 -25.08
CA PRO A 144 21.41 0.38 -25.29
C PRO A 144 19.95 0.68 -24.93
N THR A 145 19.71 1.90 -24.47
CA THR A 145 18.38 2.36 -24.04
C THR A 145 17.77 3.33 -25.03
N HIS A 146 18.58 4.09 -25.77
CA HIS A 146 18.14 5.07 -26.75
C HIS A 146 18.52 4.66 -28.18
N PHE A 147 17.55 4.74 -29.10
CA PHE A 147 17.70 4.39 -30.52
C PHE A 147 17.20 5.55 -31.41
N PRO A 148 18.11 6.41 -31.92
CA PRO A 148 17.74 7.54 -32.75
C PRO A 148 17.03 7.10 -34.05
N PHE A 149 16.06 7.88 -34.51
CA PHE A 149 15.30 7.56 -35.73
C PHE A 149 16.09 7.71 -37.03
N HIS A 150 17.13 8.55 -37.04
CA HIS A 150 17.83 8.99 -38.24
C HIS A 150 19.32 8.65 -38.25
N HIS A 151 19.82 7.97 -37.23
CA HIS A 151 21.23 7.65 -37.10
C HIS A 151 21.43 6.29 -36.42
N PRO A 152 22.31 5.41 -36.96
CA PRO A 152 22.59 4.10 -36.37
C PRO A 152 23.54 4.17 -35.16
N SER A 153 23.33 5.13 -34.25
CA SER A 153 24.11 5.25 -33.01
C SER A 153 23.17 5.08 -31.83
N SER A 154 23.02 3.84 -31.40
CA SER A 154 22.37 3.56 -30.13
C SER A 154 23.26 4.02 -28.97
N SER A 155 22.65 4.34 -27.83
CA SER A 155 23.39 4.77 -26.64
C SER A 155 22.64 4.37 -25.38
N THR A 156 23.37 4.24 -24.27
CA THR A 156 22.79 4.04 -22.94
C THR A 156 22.72 5.41 -22.27
N LEU A 157 21.53 5.99 -22.22
CA LEU A 157 21.27 7.30 -21.60
C LEU A 157 20.42 7.18 -20.33
N ASP A 158 19.73 6.04 -20.19
CA ASP A 158 18.81 5.76 -19.11
C ASP A 158 19.47 4.78 -18.13
N PHE A 159 19.79 5.25 -16.93
CA PHE A 159 20.45 4.44 -15.91
C PHE A 159 20.07 4.90 -14.49
N GLY A 160 20.54 4.16 -13.50
CA GLY A 160 20.34 4.43 -12.08
C GLY A 160 21.64 4.77 -11.37
N ILE A 161 21.56 5.61 -10.34
CA ILE A 161 22.64 5.91 -9.40
C ILE A 161 22.10 5.69 -7.99
N LEU A 162 22.81 4.93 -7.18
CA LEU A 162 22.38 4.52 -5.83
C LEU A 162 23.34 5.05 -4.76
N LYS A 163 22.79 5.41 -3.60
CA LYS A 163 23.56 5.74 -2.39
C LYS A 163 23.22 4.76 -1.28
N ASN A 164 24.24 4.17 -0.65
CA ASN A 164 24.12 3.22 0.45
C ASN A 164 23.21 2.01 0.14
N ILE A 165 23.19 1.59 -1.12
CA ILE A 165 22.52 0.39 -1.62
C ILE A 165 23.49 -0.32 -2.56
N SER A 166 23.86 -1.55 -2.21
CA SER A 166 25.01 -2.24 -2.83
C SER A 166 24.62 -3.28 -3.87
N SER A 167 23.33 -3.53 -4.09
CA SER A 167 22.87 -4.62 -4.95
C SER A 167 21.65 -4.21 -5.78
N GLY A 168 21.75 -4.47 -7.08
CA GLY A 168 20.63 -4.47 -8.00
C GLY A 168 21.09 -4.74 -9.42
N ASP A 169 20.12 -4.95 -10.31
CA ASP A 169 20.34 -5.18 -11.75
C ASP A 169 19.54 -4.18 -12.57
N ALA A 170 20.06 -3.82 -13.75
CA ALA A 170 19.37 -3.01 -14.75
C ALA A 170 19.26 -3.75 -16.08
N THR A 171 18.05 -3.80 -16.63
CA THR A 171 17.77 -4.46 -17.92
C THR A 171 17.01 -3.52 -18.84
N SER A 172 17.55 -3.27 -20.04
CA SER A 172 16.85 -2.57 -21.12
C SER A 172 15.81 -3.51 -21.76
N ILE A 173 14.55 -3.08 -21.78
CA ILE A 173 13.42 -3.89 -22.26
C ILE A 173 12.94 -3.33 -23.61
N ASN A 174 12.86 -4.20 -24.62
CA ASN A 174 12.30 -3.85 -25.93
C ASN A 174 10.76 -3.83 -25.90
N ASP A 175 10.21 -2.88 -25.16
CA ASP A 175 8.78 -2.69 -24.97
C ASP A 175 8.37 -1.22 -25.14
N LEU A 176 7.06 -0.99 -25.26
CA LEU A 176 6.44 0.32 -25.57
C LEU A 176 6.75 0.79 -27.02
N SER A 177 6.72 2.09 -27.28
CA SER A 177 6.77 2.69 -28.63
C SER A 177 7.68 3.91 -28.77
N SER A 178 8.38 4.33 -27.71
CA SER A 178 9.31 5.46 -27.73
C SER A 178 10.60 5.15 -28.53
N ASN A 179 11.41 6.15 -28.84
CA ASN A 179 12.82 5.97 -29.21
C ASN A 179 13.68 5.49 -28.03
N HIS A 180 13.16 5.54 -26.81
CA HIS A 180 13.74 4.91 -25.64
C HIS A 180 13.11 3.53 -25.37
N ASN A 181 13.94 2.60 -24.89
CA ASN A 181 13.53 1.36 -24.27
C ASN A 181 13.38 1.60 -22.76
N PRO A 182 12.29 1.13 -22.13
CA PRO A 182 12.19 1.12 -20.68
C PRO A 182 13.34 0.35 -20.04
N VAL A 183 13.81 0.82 -18.89
CA VAL A 183 14.80 0.11 -18.08
C VAL A 183 14.12 -0.44 -16.83
N ALA A 184 14.20 -1.74 -16.62
CA ALA A 184 13.79 -2.36 -15.36
C ALA A 184 14.97 -2.39 -14.40
N PHE A 185 14.76 -1.81 -13.21
CA PHE A 185 15.71 -1.83 -12.11
C PHE A 185 15.21 -2.77 -11.02
N GLU A 186 15.95 -3.85 -10.77
CA GLU A 186 15.70 -4.79 -9.68
C GLU A 186 16.65 -4.48 -8.53
N ILE A 187 16.21 -3.65 -7.59
CA ILE A 187 17.07 -3.13 -6.52
C ILE A 187 16.78 -3.84 -5.21
N ASN A 188 17.80 -4.47 -4.63
CA ASN A 188 17.70 -5.14 -3.35
C ASN A 188 17.84 -4.13 -2.21
N VAL A 189 16.70 -3.66 -1.72
CA VAL A 189 16.65 -2.92 -0.46
C VAL A 189 16.58 -3.95 0.67
N ASN A 190 17.49 -3.87 1.66
CA ASN A 190 17.49 -4.70 2.88
C ASN A 190 16.28 -4.40 3.79
N ALA A 191 15.10 -4.27 3.21
CA ALA A 191 13.84 -3.95 3.84
C ALA A 191 12.74 -4.67 3.07
N SER A 192 11.86 -5.36 3.80
CA SER A 192 10.65 -5.88 3.18
C SER A 192 9.77 -4.69 2.82
N LEU A 193 9.71 -4.34 1.53
CA LEU A 193 8.63 -3.55 0.97
C LEU A 193 7.38 -4.43 1.05
N ALA A 194 6.80 -4.53 2.26
CA ALA A 194 5.57 -5.26 2.46
C ALA A 194 4.55 -4.69 1.49
N SER A 195 4.26 -5.42 0.42
CA SER A 195 3.00 -5.26 -0.28
C SER A 195 2.01 -6.03 0.58
N PRO A 196 1.16 -5.39 1.40
CA PRO A 196 -0.05 -6.04 1.85
C PRO A 196 -0.89 -6.29 0.60
N ALA A 197 -0.58 -7.37 -0.12
CA ALA A 197 -1.55 -7.97 -1.02
C ALA A 197 -2.78 -8.19 -0.14
N LYS A 198 -3.95 -7.70 -0.56
CA LYS A 198 -5.17 -7.83 0.24
C LYS A 198 -5.40 -9.31 0.52
N LYS A 199 -5.01 -9.73 1.72
CA LYS A 199 -5.28 -11.06 2.25
C LYS A 199 -6.73 -11.01 2.72
N VAL A 200 -7.59 -11.72 2.01
CA VAL A 200 -8.96 -11.91 2.46
C VAL A 200 -9.00 -13.23 3.21
N ASN A 201 -9.36 -13.12 4.48
CA ASN A 201 -9.57 -14.26 5.34
C ASN A 201 -10.99 -14.76 5.11
N ILE A 202 -11.12 -16.00 4.68
CA ILE A 202 -12.41 -16.66 4.50
C ILE A 202 -12.49 -17.76 5.55
N THR A 203 -13.38 -17.57 6.52
CA THR A 203 -13.64 -18.53 7.58
C THR A 203 -14.78 -19.46 7.17
N ASN A 204 -14.54 -20.77 7.20
CA ASN A 204 -15.59 -21.77 7.05
C ASN A 204 -16.31 -21.92 8.40
N TRP A 205 -17.47 -21.28 8.52
CA TRP A 205 -18.22 -21.29 9.77
C TRP A 205 -18.79 -22.66 10.16
N THR A 206 -18.98 -23.57 9.19
CA THR A 206 -19.40 -24.96 9.48
C THR A 206 -18.29 -25.72 10.21
N ILE A 207 -17.05 -25.63 9.71
CA ILE A 207 -15.87 -26.21 10.37
C ILE A 207 -15.64 -25.56 11.73
N PHE A 208 -15.79 -24.22 11.81
CA PHE A 208 -15.71 -23.52 13.10
C PHE A 208 -16.71 -24.09 14.12
N CYS A 209 -17.99 -24.22 13.75
CA CYS A 209 -19.01 -24.77 14.64
C CYS A 209 -18.68 -26.21 15.07
N GLU A 210 -18.18 -27.05 14.17
CA GLU A 210 -17.77 -28.43 14.48
C GLU A 210 -16.62 -28.46 15.50
N ILE A 211 -15.59 -27.63 15.30
CA ILE A 211 -14.46 -27.53 16.24
C ILE A 211 -14.95 -27.04 17.61
N ILE A 212 -15.80 -26.02 17.65
CA ILE A 212 -16.35 -25.49 18.91
C ILE A 212 -17.19 -26.54 19.62
N TYR A 213 -18.05 -27.26 18.89
CA TYR A 213 -18.87 -28.32 19.46
C TYR A 213 -18.01 -29.39 20.14
N ASN A 214 -16.92 -29.80 19.49
CA ASN A 214 -16.04 -30.86 20.00
C ASN A 214 -15.10 -30.40 21.12
N ARG A 215 -14.69 -29.12 21.14
CA ARG A 215 -13.68 -28.63 22.10
C ARG A 215 -14.26 -28.00 23.37
N ILE A 216 -15.47 -27.45 23.31
CA ILE A 216 -16.03 -26.70 24.44
C ILE A 216 -17.13 -27.54 25.13
N PRO A 217 -16.90 -28.05 26.35
CA PRO A 217 -17.92 -28.83 27.04
C PRO A 217 -19.06 -27.92 27.52
N GLY A 218 -20.31 -28.38 27.50
CA GLY A 218 -21.44 -27.58 28.02
C GLY A 218 -21.47 -27.40 29.54
N ASN A 219 -20.62 -28.12 30.29
CA ASN A 219 -20.59 -28.09 31.75
C ASN A 219 -19.15 -28.03 32.30
N PRO A 220 -18.51 -26.85 32.29
CA PRO A 220 -17.24 -26.66 32.98
C PRO A 220 -17.41 -26.77 34.50
N LYS A 221 -16.41 -27.35 35.18
CA LYS A 221 -16.32 -27.33 36.64
C LYS A 221 -15.45 -26.13 37.05
N MET A 222 -15.98 -25.29 37.93
CA MET A 222 -15.29 -24.09 38.46
C MET A 222 -15.63 -23.98 39.95
N ASN A 223 -14.66 -24.24 40.82
CA ASN A 223 -14.85 -24.26 42.28
C ASN A 223 -14.36 -22.97 42.94
N ASN A 224 -13.31 -22.35 42.39
CA ASN A 224 -12.67 -21.15 42.92
C ASN A 224 -12.40 -20.13 41.78
N ILE A 225 -11.90 -18.94 42.16
CA ILE A 225 -11.62 -17.84 41.22
C ILE A 225 -10.56 -18.23 40.17
N ALA A 226 -9.50 -18.94 40.57
CA ALA A 226 -8.46 -19.38 39.63
C ALA A 226 -9.02 -20.37 38.59
N ASP A 227 -9.96 -21.25 38.97
CA ASP A 227 -10.64 -22.14 38.03
C ASP A 227 -11.48 -21.35 37.01
N VAL A 228 -12.11 -20.25 37.44
CA VAL A 228 -12.89 -19.37 36.56
C VAL A 228 -11.98 -18.68 35.54
N ASP A 229 -10.86 -18.11 35.99
CA ASP A 229 -9.88 -17.47 35.10
C ASP A 229 -9.27 -18.47 34.11
N ASP A 230 -8.96 -19.68 34.56
CA ASP A 230 -8.50 -20.75 33.69
C ASP A 230 -9.56 -21.15 32.66
N CYS A 231 -10.81 -21.27 33.09
CA CYS A 231 -11.93 -21.56 32.20
C CYS A 231 -12.15 -20.46 31.15
N ILE A 232 -12.06 -19.18 31.52
CA ILE A 232 -12.16 -18.04 30.60
C ILE A 232 -11.02 -18.09 29.58
N ARG A 233 -9.79 -18.33 30.04
CA ARG A 233 -8.61 -18.44 29.18
C ARG A 233 -8.74 -19.59 28.19
N GLN A 234 -9.18 -20.76 28.65
CA GLN A 234 -9.43 -21.93 27.79
C GLN A 234 -10.56 -21.68 26.79
N PHE A 235 -11.67 -21.07 27.24
CA PHE A 235 -12.80 -20.73 26.37
C PHE A 235 -12.36 -19.79 25.24
N THR A 236 -11.62 -18.73 25.58
CA THR A 236 -11.06 -17.76 24.63
C THR A 236 -10.06 -18.41 23.68
N CYS A 237 -9.16 -19.24 24.20
CA CYS A 237 -8.17 -19.99 23.41
C CYS A 237 -8.84 -20.95 22.42
N ASN A 238 -9.89 -21.65 22.84
CA ASN A 238 -10.64 -22.56 21.96
C ASN A 238 -11.34 -21.81 20.83
N ILE A 239 -11.93 -20.64 21.10
CA ILE A 239 -12.57 -19.82 20.06
C ILE A 239 -11.54 -19.29 19.07
N THR A 240 -10.45 -18.68 19.55
CA THR A 240 -9.41 -18.12 18.67
C THR A 240 -8.72 -19.21 17.85
N THR A 241 -8.46 -20.38 18.45
CA THR A 241 -7.92 -21.55 17.74
C THR A 241 -8.90 -22.07 16.69
N ALA A 242 -10.19 -22.19 17.00
CA ALA A 242 -11.21 -22.63 16.05
C ALA A 242 -11.32 -21.68 14.86
N VAL A 243 -11.28 -20.35 15.10
CA VAL A 243 -11.24 -19.36 14.02
C VAL A 243 -10.01 -19.56 13.16
N ASN A 244 -8.82 -19.70 13.75
CA ASN A 244 -7.57 -19.87 13.01
C ASN A 244 -7.57 -21.14 12.14
N LEU A 245 -8.04 -22.27 12.68
CA LEU A 245 -8.13 -23.54 11.96
C LEU A 245 -9.19 -23.51 10.84
N ALA A 246 -10.31 -22.82 11.07
CA ALA A 246 -11.39 -22.71 10.10
C ALA A 246 -11.14 -21.63 9.03
N THR A 247 -10.11 -20.79 9.20
CA THR A 247 -9.84 -19.65 8.32
C THR A 247 -8.75 -19.98 7.30
N LYS A 248 -9.07 -19.75 6.03
CA LYS A 248 -8.10 -19.78 4.94
C LYS A 248 -7.85 -18.36 4.43
N SER A 249 -6.58 -17.96 4.42
CA SER A 249 -6.16 -16.68 3.86
C SER A 249 -5.95 -16.82 2.36
N ARG A 250 -6.69 -16.05 1.56
CA ARG A 250 -6.48 -15.96 0.11
C ARG A 250 -5.87 -14.62 -0.23
N VAL A 251 -4.78 -14.64 -0.99
CA VAL A 251 -4.25 -13.43 -1.62
C VAL A 251 -5.11 -13.13 -2.83
N ILE A 252 -5.85 -12.03 -2.79
CA ILE A 252 -6.53 -11.55 -4.00
C ILE A 252 -5.49 -10.79 -4.82
N ALA A 253 -4.91 -11.46 -5.82
CA ALA A 253 -4.38 -10.75 -6.97
C ALA A 253 -5.59 -10.10 -7.65
N GLY A 254 -5.66 -8.77 -7.65
CA GLY A 254 -6.73 -8.07 -8.35
C GLY A 254 -6.78 -8.53 -9.81
N PRO A 255 -7.96 -8.55 -10.46
CA PRO A 255 -8.03 -8.91 -11.87
C PRO A 255 -7.24 -7.88 -12.67
N PHE A 256 -6.03 -8.24 -13.07
CA PHE A 256 -5.31 -7.49 -14.07
C PHE A 256 -6.13 -7.53 -15.34
N ARG A 257 -6.16 -6.42 -16.08
CA ARG A 257 -6.78 -6.37 -17.41
C ARG A 257 -6.13 -7.45 -18.27
N GLN A 258 -6.87 -8.53 -18.55
CA GLN A 258 -6.41 -9.58 -19.44
C GLN A 258 -6.84 -9.20 -20.86
N LEU A 259 -5.87 -8.91 -21.71
CA LEU A 259 -6.13 -8.67 -23.13
C LEU A 259 -6.38 -10.02 -23.82
N PRO A 260 -7.28 -10.07 -24.82
CA PRO A 260 -7.43 -11.23 -25.69
C PRO A 260 -6.10 -11.67 -26.30
N SER A 261 -5.94 -12.98 -26.52
CA SER A 261 -4.71 -13.58 -27.06
C SER A 261 -4.28 -12.94 -28.38
N PHE A 262 -5.22 -12.64 -29.28
CA PHE A 262 -4.93 -12.03 -30.58
C PHE A 262 -4.25 -10.65 -30.45
N ILE A 263 -4.64 -9.82 -29.46
CA ILE A 263 -4.01 -8.52 -29.21
C ILE A 263 -2.59 -8.74 -28.65
N VAL A 264 -2.45 -9.69 -27.71
CA VAL A 264 -1.16 -10.05 -27.12
C VAL A 264 -0.18 -10.54 -28.19
N ASP A 265 -0.64 -11.35 -29.14
CA ASP A 265 0.20 -11.86 -30.22
C ASP A 265 0.59 -10.76 -31.23
N LYS A 266 -0.31 -9.81 -31.52
CA LYS A 266 0.04 -8.60 -32.28
C LYS A 266 1.09 -7.76 -31.56
N ILE A 267 1.00 -7.59 -30.23
CA ILE A 267 2.01 -6.88 -29.43
C ILE A 267 3.38 -7.57 -29.54
N LYS A 268 3.43 -8.89 -29.39
CA LYS A 268 4.68 -9.66 -29.56
C LYS A 268 5.27 -9.48 -30.95
N LEU A 269 4.44 -9.54 -32.00
CA LEU A 269 4.88 -9.34 -33.38
C LEU A 269 5.40 -7.92 -33.62
N LYS A 270 4.72 -6.90 -33.08
CA LYS A 270 5.15 -5.50 -33.13
C LYS A 270 6.51 -5.30 -32.45
N ASN A 271 6.70 -5.88 -31.26
CA ASN A 271 7.98 -5.84 -30.54
C ASN A 271 9.09 -6.54 -31.34
N ARG A 272 8.80 -7.68 -31.99
CA ARG A 272 9.75 -8.37 -32.87
C ARG A 272 10.21 -7.48 -34.03
N PHE A 273 9.30 -6.82 -34.73
CA PHE A 273 9.67 -5.90 -35.81
C PHE A 273 10.45 -4.68 -35.31
N ARG A 274 10.11 -4.15 -34.13
CA ARG A 274 10.87 -3.05 -33.52
C ARG A 274 12.29 -3.49 -33.17
N LYS A 275 12.48 -4.67 -32.58
CA LYS A 275 13.81 -5.24 -32.31
C LYS A 275 14.64 -5.40 -33.57
N LEU A 276 14.04 -5.95 -34.64
CA LEU A 276 14.70 -6.06 -35.94
C LEU A 276 15.10 -4.69 -36.50
N TYR A 277 14.24 -3.68 -36.39
CA TYR A 277 14.58 -2.33 -36.80
C TYR A 277 15.72 -1.72 -35.98
N GLN A 278 15.74 -1.91 -34.66
CA GLN A 278 16.82 -1.41 -33.79
C GLN A 278 18.18 -2.06 -34.09
N GLN A 279 18.18 -3.29 -34.60
CA GLN A 279 19.41 -4.01 -34.99
C GLN A 279 19.88 -3.66 -36.40
N THR A 280 18.96 -3.56 -37.35
CA THR A 280 19.28 -3.46 -38.79
C THR A 280 19.12 -2.06 -39.36
N PHE A 281 18.42 -1.17 -38.66
CA PHE A 281 17.94 0.12 -39.14
C PHE A 281 17.14 0.06 -40.45
N TYR A 282 16.62 -1.13 -40.82
CA TYR A 282 15.89 -1.34 -42.07
C TYR A 282 14.47 -0.72 -42.03
N PRO A 283 14.17 0.34 -42.80
CA PRO A 283 12.93 1.11 -42.67
C PRO A 283 11.61 0.31 -42.82
N PRO A 284 11.52 -0.74 -43.64
CA PRO A 284 10.32 -1.58 -43.71
C PRO A 284 9.92 -2.23 -42.37
N TYR A 285 10.87 -2.59 -41.50
CA TYR A 285 10.53 -3.13 -40.18
C TYR A 285 9.87 -2.06 -39.28
N LYS A 286 10.36 -0.82 -39.32
CA LYS A 286 9.72 0.32 -38.65
C LYS A 286 8.28 0.52 -39.15
N ARG A 287 8.07 0.52 -40.47
CA ARG A 287 6.73 0.66 -41.07
C ARG A 287 5.77 -0.44 -40.61
N LYS A 288 6.23 -1.70 -40.57
CA LYS A 288 5.44 -2.83 -40.06
C LYS A 288 5.11 -2.68 -38.57
N ALA A 289 6.08 -2.28 -37.74
CA ALA A 289 5.84 -2.04 -36.32
C ALA A 289 4.82 -0.92 -36.08
N TYR A 290 4.88 0.19 -36.82
CA TYR A 290 3.91 1.29 -36.71
C TYR A 290 2.52 0.92 -37.20
N LYS A 291 2.42 0.13 -38.27
CA LYS A 291 1.13 -0.42 -38.72
C LYS A 291 0.48 -1.25 -37.61
N LEU A 292 1.22 -2.21 -37.05
CA LEU A 292 0.74 -3.03 -35.93
C LEU A 292 0.39 -2.19 -34.70
N GLN A 293 1.16 -1.14 -34.40
CA GLN A 293 0.85 -0.25 -33.28
C GLN A 293 -0.52 0.42 -33.41
N ARG A 294 -0.89 0.87 -34.62
CA ARG A 294 -2.23 1.44 -34.89
C ARG A 294 -3.33 0.39 -34.74
N GLU A 295 -3.13 -0.78 -35.34
CA GLU A 295 -4.09 -1.90 -35.25
C GLU A 295 -4.30 -2.34 -33.79
N ILE A 296 -3.22 -2.47 -33.01
CA ILE A 296 -3.28 -2.80 -31.58
C ILE A 296 -4.08 -1.74 -30.81
N HIS A 297 -3.87 -0.46 -31.13
CA HIS A 297 -4.61 0.63 -30.48
C HIS A 297 -6.12 0.53 -30.77
N GLU A 298 -6.48 0.34 -32.03
CA GLU A 298 -7.89 0.14 -32.45
C GLU A 298 -8.51 -1.10 -31.79
N ASP A 299 -7.79 -2.23 -31.77
CA ASP A 299 -8.24 -3.47 -31.15
C ASP A 299 -8.49 -3.29 -29.63
N ILE A 300 -7.59 -2.58 -28.95
CA ILE A 300 -7.71 -2.28 -27.50
C ILE A 300 -8.93 -1.38 -27.24
N VAL A 301 -9.14 -0.35 -28.06
CA VAL A 301 -10.28 0.56 -27.93
C VAL A 301 -11.58 -0.21 -28.12
N ASN A 302 -11.67 -1.03 -29.17
CA ASN A 302 -12.85 -1.87 -29.44
C ASN A 302 -13.12 -2.87 -28.31
N PHE A 303 -12.07 -3.54 -27.82
CA PHE A 303 -12.18 -4.47 -26.70
C PHE A 303 -12.69 -3.79 -25.43
N ASP A 304 -12.14 -2.63 -25.07
CA ASP A 304 -12.56 -1.90 -23.87
C ASP A 304 -14.00 -1.38 -24.00
N ASN A 305 -14.39 -0.89 -25.18
CA ASN A 305 -15.76 -0.44 -25.45
C ASN A 305 -16.77 -1.59 -25.35
N ASN A 306 -16.48 -2.75 -25.95
CA ASN A 306 -17.35 -3.91 -25.88
C ASN A 306 -17.49 -4.42 -24.44
N ARG A 307 -16.38 -4.54 -23.72
CA ARG A 307 -16.39 -4.93 -22.30
C ARG A 307 -17.18 -3.94 -21.44
N TRP A 308 -17.06 -2.64 -21.72
CA TRP A 308 -17.83 -1.62 -21.02
C TRP A 308 -19.33 -1.75 -21.33
N LEU A 309 -19.69 -1.97 -22.59
CA LEU A 309 -21.07 -2.18 -23.03
C LEU A 309 -21.68 -3.41 -22.35
N GLU A 310 -20.99 -4.54 -22.31
CA GLU A 310 -21.39 -5.75 -21.57
C GLU A 310 -21.57 -5.46 -20.07
N THR A 311 -20.65 -4.68 -19.49
CA THR A 311 -20.75 -4.28 -18.08
C THR A 311 -22.01 -3.46 -17.81
N ILE A 312 -22.35 -2.51 -18.68
CA ILE A 312 -23.55 -1.67 -18.54
C ILE A 312 -24.82 -2.49 -18.76
N GLN A 313 -24.85 -3.35 -19.78
CA GLN A 313 -25.99 -4.23 -20.06
C GLN A 313 -26.25 -5.24 -18.93
N GLY A 314 -25.21 -5.63 -18.19
CA GLY A 314 -25.33 -6.51 -17.03
C GLY A 314 -25.76 -5.81 -15.72
N ILE A 315 -25.93 -4.49 -15.69
CA ILE A 315 -26.42 -3.78 -14.50
C ILE A 315 -27.94 -3.95 -14.40
N ASN A 316 -28.39 -4.41 -13.24
CA ASN A 316 -29.80 -4.56 -12.92
C ASN A 316 -30.19 -3.59 -11.77
N PRO A 317 -31.17 -2.69 -11.96
CA PRO A 317 -31.66 -1.81 -10.90
C PRO A 317 -32.31 -2.54 -9.71
N GLU A 318 -32.82 -3.75 -9.93
CA GLU A 318 -33.49 -4.56 -8.91
C GLU A 318 -32.51 -5.28 -7.97
N ASP A 319 -31.20 -5.21 -8.24
CA ASP A 319 -30.17 -5.76 -7.37
C ASP A 319 -29.10 -4.71 -6.97
N ASN A 320 -28.11 -5.14 -6.18
CA ASN A 320 -27.06 -4.23 -5.69
C ASN A 320 -26.05 -3.79 -6.77
N SER A 321 -26.11 -4.30 -8.00
CA SER A 321 -25.13 -4.02 -9.06
C SER A 321 -25.06 -2.54 -9.42
N LEU A 322 -26.21 -1.85 -9.50
CA LEU A 322 -26.26 -0.42 -9.77
C LEU A 322 -25.57 0.39 -8.66
N TYR A 323 -25.87 0.06 -7.39
CA TYR A 323 -25.25 0.71 -6.24
C TYR A 323 -23.73 0.45 -6.18
N GLU A 324 -23.29 -0.79 -6.43
CA GLU A 324 -21.88 -1.13 -6.48
C GLU A 324 -21.14 -0.38 -7.59
N MET A 325 -21.76 -0.26 -8.76
CA MET A 325 -21.21 0.46 -9.90
C MET A 325 -21.10 1.95 -9.63
N ASN A 326 -22.16 2.58 -9.11
CA ASN A 326 -22.14 3.97 -8.70
C ASN A 326 -21.04 4.21 -7.65
N ARG A 327 -20.91 3.31 -6.66
CA ARG A 327 -19.84 3.37 -5.68
C ARG A 327 -18.45 3.27 -6.32
N LYS A 328 -18.25 2.42 -7.33
CA LYS A 328 -16.95 2.31 -8.05
C LYS A 328 -16.61 3.58 -8.82
N LEU A 329 -17.59 4.22 -9.46
CA LEU A 329 -17.41 5.45 -10.25
C LEU A 329 -17.23 6.69 -9.38
N SER A 330 -17.98 6.78 -8.30
CA SER A 330 -18.00 7.94 -7.39
C SER A 330 -16.86 7.94 -6.38
N LYS A 331 -16.30 6.76 -6.04
CA LYS A 331 -15.25 6.66 -5.01
C LYS A 331 -13.91 7.20 -5.54
N LYS A 332 -13.63 8.47 -5.23
CA LYS A 332 -12.27 9.00 -5.27
C LYS A 332 -11.48 8.38 -4.11
N PHE A 333 -10.35 7.74 -4.42
CA PHE A 333 -9.38 7.40 -3.39
C PHE A 333 -8.76 8.71 -2.89
N ILE A 334 -9.07 9.07 -1.65
CA ILE A 334 -8.46 10.21 -0.97
C ILE A 334 -7.42 9.61 -0.02
N PRO A 335 -6.11 9.79 -0.26
CA PRO A 335 -5.10 9.36 0.69
C PRO A 335 -5.33 10.09 2.01
N THR A 336 -5.18 9.39 3.13
CA THR A 336 -5.29 10.02 4.46
C THR A 336 -4.19 11.07 4.58
N PRO A 337 -4.51 12.36 4.78
CA PRO A 337 -3.50 13.40 4.83
C PRO A 337 -2.51 13.17 5.97
N PRO A 338 -1.30 13.74 5.89
CA PRO A 338 -0.38 13.76 7.03
C PRO A 338 -1.01 14.52 8.20
N ILE A 339 -0.60 14.15 9.42
CA ILE A 339 -1.07 14.79 10.66
C ILE A 339 0.12 15.51 11.29
N LEU A 340 -0.07 16.75 11.75
CA LEU A 340 0.92 17.48 12.52
C LEU A 340 0.84 17.03 13.99
N ASP A 341 1.93 16.49 14.52
CA ASP A 341 2.11 16.18 15.94
C ASP A 341 3.13 17.13 16.57
N THR A 342 3.39 17.00 17.87
CA THR A 342 4.31 17.87 18.63
C THR A 342 5.76 17.83 18.13
N ASP A 343 6.19 16.74 17.51
CA ASP A 343 7.52 16.55 16.91
C ASP A 343 7.50 16.60 15.37
N GLY A 344 6.40 17.05 14.75
CA GLY A 344 6.30 17.33 13.33
C GLY A 344 5.30 16.48 12.55
N MET A 345 5.41 16.48 11.23
CA MET A 345 4.45 15.84 10.32
C MET A 345 4.59 14.32 10.30
N LYS A 346 3.47 13.61 10.50
CA LYS A 346 3.37 12.15 10.49
C LYS A 346 2.72 11.63 9.21
N TYR A 347 3.50 10.89 8.43
CA TYR A 347 3.06 10.32 7.15
C TYR A 347 2.58 8.86 7.28
N THR A 348 3.24 8.06 8.11
CA THR A 348 2.94 6.62 8.28
C THR A 348 1.68 6.39 9.13
N PRO A 349 0.94 5.28 8.92
CA PRO A 349 -0.20 4.90 9.75
C PRO A 349 0.14 4.79 11.23
N LEU A 350 1.31 4.25 11.57
CA LEU A 350 1.78 4.15 12.95
C LEU A 350 2.08 5.53 13.55
N GLY A 351 2.76 6.40 12.81
CA GLY A 351 3.02 7.77 13.25
C GLY A 351 1.72 8.53 13.53
N LYS A 352 0.72 8.40 12.64
CA LYS A 352 -0.61 8.99 12.83
C LYS A 352 -1.35 8.40 14.03
N ALA A 353 -1.31 7.08 14.21
CA ALA A 353 -1.93 6.42 15.38
C ALA A 353 -1.29 6.89 16.69
N ASN A 354 0.03 7.05 16.71
CA ASN A 354 0.75 7.58 17.87
C ASN A 354 0.42 9.06 18.15
N ALA A 355 0.29 9.89 17.11
CA ALA A 355 -0.15 11.28 17.25
C ALA A 355 -1.57 11.36 17.85
N PHE A 356 -2.50 10.53 17.36
CA PHE A 356 -3.83 10.42 17.96
C PHE A 356 -3.77 9.95 19.41
N ARG A 357 -2.99 8.90 19.70
CA ARG A 357 -2.81 8.39 21.06
C ARG A 357 -2.35 9.50 22.00
N HIS A 358 -1.31 10.24 21.64
CA HIS A 358 -0.77 11.33 22.44
C HIS A 358 -1.78 12.48 22.62
N SER A 359 -2.47 12.89 21.56
CA SER A 359 -3.51 13.92 21.63
C SER A 359 -4.68 13.51 22.54
N LEU A 360 -5.15 12.27 22.44
CA LEU A 360 -6.23 11.74 23.28
C LEU A 360 -5.77 11.60 24.73
N GLU A 361 -4.56 11.08 24.97
CA GLU A 361 -3.97 10.96 26.29
C GLU A 361 -3.89 12.33 26.99
N ASN A 362 -3.48 13.38 26.28
CA ASN A 362 -3.44 14.74 26.82
C ASN A 362 -4.85 15.35 27.03
N SER A 363 -5.82 15.00 26.20
CA SER A 363 -7.20 15.52 26.30
C SER A 363 -7.97 14.87 27.44
N PHE A 364 -7.69 13.61 27.75
CA PHE A 364 -8.35 12.83 28.80
C PHE A 364 -7.50 12.72 30.06
N GLN A 365 -6.81 13.81 30.42
CA GLN A 365 -6.16 13.94 31.72
C GLN A 365 -7.18 14.29 32.81
N VAL A 366 -6.81 14.02 34.05
CA VAL A 366 -7.58 14.44 35.21
C VAL A 366 -7.66 15.97 35.20
N ASN A 367 -8.87 16.52 35.36
CA ASN A 367 -9.06 17.97 35.37
C ASN A 367 -8.18 18.62 36.45
N PRO A 368 -7.33 19.61 36.09
CA PRO A 368 -6.43 20.26 37.04
C PRO A 368 -7.14 21.25 37.96
N GLU A 369 -8.41 21.57 37.71
CA GLU A 369 -9.17 22.43 38.61
C GLU A 369 -9.30 21.79 40.00
N PRO A 370 -9.08 22.56 41.08
CA PRO A 370 -9.26 22.05 42.43
C PRO A 370 -10.70 21.60 42.59
N TYR A 371 -10.90 20.30 42.80
CA TYR A 371 -12.20 19.74 43.00
C TYR A 371 -12.98 20.50 44.06
N CYS A 372 -14.26 20.80 43.78
CA CYS A 372 -15.13 21.38 44.78
C CYS A 372 -15.28 20.40 45.95
N ASN A 373 -14.59 20.67 47.05
CA ASN A 373 -14.63 19.84 48.27
C ASN A 373 -16.06 19.61 48.77
N SER A 374 -17.00 20.53 48.52
CA SER A 374 -18.42 20.34 48.85
C SER A 374 -19.11 19.32 47.94
N HIS A 375 -18.77 19.30 46.64
CA HIS A 375 -19.29 18.34 45.67
C HIS A 375 -18.73 16.94 45.94
N ILE A 376 -17.43 16.80 46.18
CA ILE A 376 -16.82 15.51 46.59
C ILE A 376 -17.50 14.98 47.86
N LYS A 377 -17.68 15.83 48.88
CA LYS A 377 -18.39 15.42 50.11
C LYS A 377 -19.84 15.01 49.84
N LYS A 378 -20.56 15.69 48.94
CA LYS A 378 -21.92 15.29 48.51
C LYS A 378 -21.93 13.95 47.80
N VAL A 379 -21.03 13.73 46.85
CA VAL A 379 -20.90 12.46 46.11
C VAL A 379 -20.57 11.33 47.07
N ASN A 380 -19.54 11.51 47.92
CA ASN A 380 -19.17 10.52 48.93
C ASN A 380 -20.32 10.23 49.91
N ARG A 381 -21.03 11.26 50.39
CA ARG A 381 -22.21 11.06 51.24
C ARG A 381 -23.33 10.32 50.50
N SER A 382 -23.55 10.61 49.22
CA SER A 382 -24.55 9.92 48.40
C SER A 382 -24.18 8.45 48.18
N ILE A 383 -22.90 8.16 47.92
CA ILE A 383 -22.37 6.80 47.78
C ILE A 383 -22.46 6.05 49.11
N SER A 384 -22.03 6.65 50.21
CA SER A 384 -22.14 6.06 51.54
C SER A 384 -23.59 5.81 51.94
N ASN A 385 -24.50 6.74 51.66
CA ASN A 385 -25.94 6.54 51.90
C ASN A 385 -26.51 5.43 51.02
N TYR A 386 -26.10 5.33 49.74
CA TYR A 386 -26.50 4.26 48.84
C TYR A 386 -26.08 2.89 49.41
N PHE A 387 -24.81 2.74 49.81
CA PHE A 387 -24.32 1.49 50.39
C PHE A 387 -24.86 1.20 51.80
N HIS A 388 -25.16 2.21 52.62
CA HIS A 388 -25.80 2.02 53.93
C HIS A 388 -27.27 1.62 53.82
N ASN A 389 -27.98 2.10 52.80
CA ASN A 389 -29.38 1.78 52.54
C ASN A 389 -29.57 0.56 51.63
N LEU A 390 -28.46 -0.06 51.20
CA LEU A 390 -28.50 -1.35 50.52
C LEU A 390 -28.89 -2.41 51.55
N HIS A 391 -30.19 -2.67 51.67
CA HIS A 391 -30.66 -3.87 52.33
C HIS A 391 -30.09 -5.06 51.54
N ASN A 392 -29.33 -5.93 52.23
CA ASN A 392 -28.79 -7.17 51.67
C ASN A 392 -29.95 -8.01 51.13
N THR A 393 -30.23 -7.89 49.83
CA THR A 393 -31.25 -8.69 49.18
C THR A 393 -30.63 -9.47 48.04
N SER A 394 -30.70 -10.79 48.24
CA SER A 394 -30.62 -11.87 47.25
C SER A 394 -29.28 -12.06 46.53
N GLN A 395 -28.87 -13.34 46.42
CA GLN A 395 -27.91 -13.76 45.42
C GLN A 395 -28.30 -13.17 44.05
N PRO A 396 -27.33 -12.71 43.23
CA PRO A 396 -27.63 -12.19 41.90
C PRO A 396 -28.43 -13.23 41.11
N GLU A 397 -29.46 -12.77 40.39
CA GLU A 397 -30.23 -13.65 39.50
C GLU A 397 -29.26 -14.33 38.53
N LEU A 398 -29.38 -15.65 38.42
CA LEU A 398 -28.54 -16.42 37.51
C LEU A 398 -28.92 -16.10 36.07
N VAL A 399 -27.92 -15.80 35.26
CA VAL A 399 -28.02 -15.59 33.82
C VAL A 399 -28.49 -16.89 33.17
N SER A 400 -29.47 -16.79 32.28
CA SER A 400 -29.97 -17.93 31.51
C SER A 400 -29.26 -18.07 30.15
N PRO A 401 -29.14 -19.28 29.58
CA PRO A 401 -28.57 -19.43 28.23
C PRO A 401 -29.37 -18.67 27.16
N GLN A 402 -30.69 -18.53 27.35
CA GLN A 402 -31.56 -17.80 26.42
C GLN A 402 -31.24 -16.30 26.42
N GLU A 403 -30.95 -15.72 27.59
CA GLU A 403 -30.52 -14.34 27.71
C GLU A 403 -29.19 -14.11 26.97
N VAL A 404 -28.21 -14.99 27.18
CA VAL A 404 -26.91 -14.93 26.49
C VAL A 404 -27.10 -15.01 24.96
N ILE A 405 -27.95 -15.92 24.46
CA ILE A 405 -28.27 -16.01 23.03
C ILE A 405 -28.88 -14.69 22.52
N SER A 406 -29.80 -14.10 23.27
CA SER A 406 -30.45 -12.84 22.88
C SER A 406 -29.45 -11.69 22.77
N LEU A 407 -28.49 -11.61 23.69
CA LEU A 407 -27.43 -10.60 23.69
C LEU A 407 -26.46 -10.82 22.53
N ILE A 408 -26.01 -12.05 22.32
CA ILE A 408 -25.15 -12.41 21.19
C ILE A 408 -25.80 -12.06 19.85
N LYS A 409 -27.10 -12.29 19.68
CA LYS A 409 -27.83 -11.94 18.45
C LYS A 409 -27.86 -10.43 18.18
N LYS A 410 -27.90 -9.61 19.23
CA LYS A 410 -27.87 -8.13 19.12
C LYS A 410 -26.47 -7.59 18.76
N LEU A 411 -25.40 -8.38 18.91
CA LEU A 411 -24.05 -7.95 18.55
C LEU A 411 -23.94 -7.65 17.05
N ASN A 412 -23.38 -6.49 16.73
CA ASN A 412 -23.02 -6.14 15.36
C ASN A 412 -21.75 -6.93 14.96
N PRO A 413 -21.85 -7.86 13.99
CA PRO A 413 -20.73 -8.74 13.61
C PRO A 413 -19.59 -8.00 12.90
N ARG A 414 -19.79 -6.74 12.52
CA ARG A 414 -18.78 -5.91 11.82
C ARG A 414 -17.93 -5.06 12.77
N LYS A 415 -18.20 -5.06 14.08
CA LYS A 415 -17.37 -4.35 15.05
C LYS A 415 -16.01 -5.06 15.24
N ALA A 416 -15.00 -4.28 15.61
CA ALA A 416 -13.66 -4.77 15.91
C ALA A 416 -13.69 -5.76 17.09
N THR A 417 -12.75 -6.70 17.07
CA THR A 417 -12.49 -7.64 18.18
C THR A 417 -12.07 -6.88 19.43
N GLY A 418 -12.45 -7.40 20.60
CA GLY A 418 -11.94 -6.91 21.87
C GLY A 418 -10.47 -7.29 22.10
N PRO A 419 -9.90 -6.93 23.27
CA PRO A 419 -8.56 -7.35 23.69
C PRO A 419 -8.37 -8.88 23.74
N ASP A 420 -9.46 -9.62 23.88
CA ASP A 420 -9.53 -11.08 23.87
C ASP A 420 -9.29 -11.70 22.47
N GLY A 421 -9.29 -10.89 21.41
CA GLY A 421 -9.17 -11.36 20.03
C GLY A 421 -10.40 -12.11 19.51
N VAL A 422 -11.51 -12.13 20.24
CA VAL A 422 -12.75 -12.83 19.84
C VAL A 422 -13.67 -11.87 19.09
N SER A 423 -14.09 -12.26 17.88
CA SER A 423 -14.96 -11.41 17.06
C SER A 423 -16.43 -11.61 17.42
N ASN A 424 -17.22 -10.53 17.32
CA ASN A 424 -18.68 -10.62 17.43
C ASN A 424 -19.28 -11.62 16.45
N LYS A 425 -18.67 -11.78 15.27
CA LYS A 425 -19.10 -12.80 14.31
C LYS A 425 -18.85 -14.22 14.83
N ALA A 426 -17.72 -14.49 15.47
CA ALA A 426 -17.44 -15.78 16.11
C ALA A 426 -18.40 -16.07 17.27
N LEU A 427 -18.69 -15.07 18.12
CA LEU A 427 -19.68 -15.21 19.20
C LEU A 427 -21.07 -15.58 18.65
N ARG A 428 -21.47 -14.97 17.54
CA ARG A 428 -22.75 -15.28 16.86
C ARG A 428 -22.81 -16.67 16.24
N MET A 429 -21.67 -17.34 16.07
CA MET A 429 -21.58 -18.69 15.53
C MET A 429 -21.29 -19.75 16.61
N LEU A 430 -21.35 -19.38 17.90
CA LEU A 430 -21.19 -20.35 18.98
C LEU A 430 -22.30 -21.41 18.93
N THR A 431 -21.91 -22.66 19.17
CA THR A 431 -22.84 -23.78 19.34
C THR A 431 -23.51 -23.72 20.71
N LEU A 432 -24.64 -24.43 20.86
CA LEU A 432 -25.45 -24.35 22.07
C LEU A 432 -24.69 -24.78 23.34
N ASN A 433 -23.82 -25.79 23.25
CA ASN A 433 -22.94 -26.19 24.34
C ASN A 433 -21.96 -25.08 24.75
N ALA A 434 -21.39 -24.35 23.79
CA ALA A 434 -20.49 -23.24 24.10
C ALA A 434 -21.22 -22.04 24.72
N VAL A 435 -22.47 -21.78 24.32
CA VAL A 435 -23.34 -20.79 24.97
C VAL A 435 -23.61 -21.19 26.42
N THR A 436 -23.97 -22.45 26.67
CA THR A 436 -24.21 -22.95 28.04
C THR A 436 -22.95 -22.87 28.89
N HIS A 437 -21.78 -23.16 28.31
CA HIS A 437 -20.49 -22.98 28.96
C HIS A 437 -20.26 -21.53 29.38
N LEU A 438 -20.43 -20.57 28.45
CA LEU A 438 -20.29 -19.14 28.72
C LEU A 438 -21.26 -18.64 29.80
N THR A 439 -22.50 -19.14 29.77
CA THR A 439 -23.51 -18.82 30.78
C THR A 439 -23.06 -19.24 32.18
N LYS A 440 -22.42 -20.42 32.30
CA LYS A 440 -21.89 -20.90 33.58
C LYS A 440 -20.70 -20.11 34.07
N ILE A 441 -19.85 -19.62 33.16
CA ILE A 441 -18.78 -18.67 33.50
C ILE A 441 -19.40 -17.42 34.13
N PHE A 442 -20.37 -16.77 33.46
CA PHE A 442 -21.04 -15.58 34.01
C PHE A 442 -21.66 -15.83 35.39
N ASN A 443 -22.37 -16.95 35.54
CA ASN A 443 -22.99 -17.31 36.82
C ASN A 443 -21.96 -17.57 37.93
N LYS A 444 -20.80 -18.13 37.60
CA LYS A 444 -19.72 -18.29 38.60
C LYS A 444 -19.02 -16.98 38.93
N CYS A 445 -18.77 -16.11 37.96
CA CYS A 445 -18.28 -14.76 38.20
C CYS A 445 -19.22 -14.00 39.16
N LEU A 446 -20.53 -14.04 38.90
CA LEU A 446 -21.53 -13.41 39.76
C LEU A 446 -21.58 -14.02 41.16
N ALA A 447 -21.54 -15.35 41.28
CA ALA A 447 -21.59 -16.03 42.57
C ALA A 447 -20.32 -15.85 43.41
N LEU A 448 -19.16 -15.67 42.79
CA LEU A 448 -17.88 -15.45 43.46
C LEU A 448 -17.50 -13.97 43.58
N HIS A 449 -18.33 -13.06 43.08
CA HIS A 449 -18.05 -11.62 42.97
C HIS A 449 -16.71 -11.31 42.28
N HIS A 450 -16.43 -12.03 41.18
CA HIS A 450 -15.21 -11.91 40.37
C HIS A 450 -15.54 -11.24 39.02
N PHE A 451 -15.05 -10.01 38.80
CA PHE A 451 -15.42 -9.14 37.68
C PHE A 451 -14.23 -8.63 36.86
#